data_AF-A0A172TI11-F1
#
_entry.id   AF-A0A172TI11-F1
#
_cell.length_a   1.000
_cell.length_b   1.000
_cell.length_c   1.000
_cell.angle_alpha   90.00
_cell.angle_beta   90.00
_cell.angle_gamma   90.00
#
_symmetry.space_group_name_H-M   'P 1'
#
loop_
_entity.id
_entity.type
_entity.pdbx_description
1 polymer ?
#
loop_
_entity_poly.entity_id
_entity_poly.type
_entity_poly.pdbx_seq_one_letter_code
_entity_poly.pdbx_strand_id
1 'polypeptide(L)'
;MSEQCSNCIVTEQGYTVLFQEEMSFEALDLYLKKQPATHWRKIDSSLHWMKEPLFHEILDYATAHLDTDRIKAVPADREDPLRSLEHLRPIAEFQAQREAHWIDEVIRQTAIRTYYQPIVALEGEAVRTVGYELLSRGVDADGGLIPPNRLFEAARVRNRLFALDRVCRLEAVKNAAGLDGQMIFINFLPTTIYNPEHCLQSTFAMVQKYGIDPSSIIFEVVESEEIRNMDHLRRILQYYKDHGFRFALDDVGTGYNSLEVLAELKPDVVKLAIEYTRGVSRDAEKRRIAEAVVRMTHTMGSQALAEGVEDAEDLACLREMGYDLFQGYYFGKPGPVPVLAEVQIK
;
A
#
# COMPACT_ATOMS: atom_id res chain seq x y z
N MET A 1 -16.11 18.96 14.44
CA MET A 1 -16.11 17.68 15.16
C MET A 1 -16.03 16.60 14.10
N SER A 2 -14.85 15.99 13.91
CA SER A 2 -14.65 15.00 12.85
C SER A 2 -15.41 13.73 13.22
N GLU A 3 -16.37 13.33 12.38
CA GLU A 3 -16.87 11.96 12.37
C GLU A 3 -15.65 11.05 12.24
N GLN A 4 -15.42 10.18 13.23
CA GLN A 4 -14.34 9.20 13.16
C GLN A 4 -14.63 8.29 11.97
N CYS A 5 -13.87 8.43 10.90
CA CYS A 5 -13.97 7.51 9.78
C CYS A 5 -13.64 6.09 10.25
N SER A 6 -14.63 5.20 10.14
CA SER A 6 -14.52 3.78 10.50
C SER A 6 -13.45 3.05 9.71
N ASN A 7 -13.10 3.53 8.52
CA ASN A 7 -12.04 2.94 7.70
C ASN A 7 -10.64 3.37 8.17
N CYS A 8 -10.50 4.47 8.91
CA CYS A 8 -9.22 4.97 9.41
C CYS A 8 -8.67 4.18 10.61
N ILE A 9 -9.52 3.43 11.31
CA ILE A 9 -9.19 2.78 12.58
C ILE A 9 -9.46 1.28 12.44
N VAL A 10 -8.49 0.47 12.83
CA VAL A 10 -8.68 -0.98 12.95
C VAL A 10 -9.54 -1.25 14.19
N THR A 11 -10.80 -1.59 13.99
CA THR A 11 -11.71 -2.04 15.04
C THR A 11 -11.69 -3.56 15.18
N GLU A 12 -11.91 -4.04 16.41
CA GLU A 12 -12.07 -5.48 16.68
C GLU A 12 -13.33 -5.98 15.95
N GLN A 13 -13.19 -7.02 15.13
CA GLN A 13 -14.27 -7.55 14.32
C GLN A 13 -15.09 -8.59 15.13
N GLY A 14 -16.40 -8.65 14.87
CA GLY A 14 -17.27 -9.72 15.36
C GLY A 14 -17.73 -10.61 14.22
N TYR A 15 -18.25 -11.79 14.56
CA TYR A 15 -18.78 -12.74 13.59
C TYR A 15 -20.09 -13.32 14.07
N THR A 16 -21.06 -13.39 13.17
CA THR A 16 -22.25 -14.24 13.34
C THR A 16 -21.99 -15.58 12.67
N VAL A 17 -22.17 -16.66 13.43
CA VAL A 17 -21.90 -18.04 13.03
C VAL A 17 -23.17 -18.86 13.10
N LEU A 18 -23.48 -19.54 12.01
CA LEU A 18 -24.61 -20.45 11.82
C LEU A 18 -24.10 -21.90 11.82
N PHE A 19 -24.66 -22.73 12.69
CA PHE A 19 -24.41 -24.18 12.73
C PHE A 19 -25.60 -24.93 12.12
N GLN A 20 -25.38 -25.63 11.01
CA GLN A 20 -26.43 -26.39 10.31
C GLN A 20 -26.53 -27.81 10.93
N GLU A 21 -27.60 -28.03 11.71
CA GLU A 21 -28.00 -29.20 12.53
C GLU A 21 -27.49 -29.27 14.00
N GLU A 22 -28.29 -29.92 14.87
CA GLU A 22 -28.12 -29.93 16.33
C GLU A 22 -26.93 -30.77 16.83
N MET A 23 -26.49 -31.80 16.09
CA MET A 23 -25.49 -32.77 16.59
C MET A 23 -24.05 -32.24 16.70
N SER A 24 -23.70 -31.16 16.00
CA SER A 24 -22.37 -30.53 16.08
C SER A 24 -22.25 -29.46 17.17
N PHE A 25 -23.36 -29.01 17.76
CA PHE A 25 -23.37 -27.87 18.68
C PHE A 25 -23.23 -28.25 20.16
N GLU A 26 -23.61 -29.45 20.62
CA GLU A 26 -23.59 -29.77 22.07
C GLU A 26 -22.19 -29.66 22.71
N ALA A 27 -21.15 -30.10 22.00
CA ALA A 27 -19.77 -29.97 22.46
C ALA A 27 -19.28 -28.50 22.49
N LEU A 28 -19.69 -27.71 21.49
CA LEU A 28 -19.40 -26.28 21.40
C LEU A 28 -20.20 -25.45 22.42
N ASP A 29 -21.43 -25.82 22.74
CA ASP A 29 -22.28 -25.15 23.72
C ASP A 29 -21.65 -25.20 25.11
N LEU A 30 -21.12 -26.37 25.51
CA LEU A 30 -20.37 -26.52 26.77
C LEU A 30 -19.09 -25.68 26.78
N TYR A 31 -18.40 -25.55 25.65
CA TYR A 31 -17.22 -24.69 25.52
C TYR A 31 -17.59 -23.21 25.63
N LEU A 32 -18.58 -22.76 24.85
CA LEU A 32 -19.08 -21.38 24.84
C LEU A 32 -19.60 -20.95 26.21
N LYS A 33 -20.30 -21.82 26.94
CA LYS A 33 -20.76 -21.55 28.31
C LYS A 33 -19.64 -21.29 29.32
N LYS A 34 -18.39 -21.71 29.03
CA LYS A 34 -17.21 -21.38 29.86
C LYS A 34 -16.59 -20.03 29.49
N GLN A 35 -16.94 -19.47 28.33
CA GLN A 35 -16.44 -18.17 27.87
C GLN A 35 -17.20 -17.02 28.52
N PRO A 36 -16.58 -15.84 28.71
CA PRO A 36 -17.28 -14.68 29.25
C PRO A 36 -18.45 -14.25 28.35
N ALA A 37 -19.59 -13.85 28.94
CA ALA A 37 -20.78 -13.40 28.21
C ALA A 37 -20.56 -12.12 27.37
N THR A 38 -19.41 -11.45 27.54
CA THR A 38 -18.97 -10.32 26.71
C THR A 38 -18.31 -10.78 25.40
N HIS A 39 -17.92 -12.06 25.27
CA HIS A 39 -17.21 -12.59 24.11
C HIS A 39 -18.12 -13.26 23.09
N TRP A 40 -19.35 -13.62 23.49
CA TRP A 40 -20.34 -14.18 22.58
C TRP A 40 -21.76 -13.88 23.05
N ARG A 41 -22.73 -14.11 22.16
CA ARG A 41 -24.15 -13.96 22.40
C ARG A 41 -24.90 -15.01 21.59
N LYS A 42 -25.78 -15.76 22.25
CA LYS A 42 -26.77 -16.60 21.57
C LYS A 42 -27.85 -15.73 20.93
N ILE A 43 -28.14 -15.97 19.65
CA ILE A 43 -29.22 -15.29 18.93
C ILE A 43 -30.43 -16.23 18.86
N ASP A 44 -30.22 -17.45 18.39
CA ASP A 44 -31.20 -18.54 18.41
C ASP A 44 -30.51 -19.91 18.66
N SER A 45 -31.16 -21.02 18.35
CA SER A 45 -30.61 -22.38 18.55
C SER A 45 -29.38 -22.69 17.70
N SER A 46 -29.27 -22.14 16.48
CA SER A 46 -28.20 -22.43 15.53
C SER A 46 -27.32 -21.21 15.22
N LEU A 47 -27.74 -20.01 15.63
CA LEU A 47 -27.09 -18.75 15.30
C LEU A 47 -26.49 -18.07 16.53
N HIS A 48 -25.21 -17.76 16.44
CA HIS A 48 -24.42 -17.23 17.54
C HIS A 48 -23.55 -16.08 17.06
N TRP A 49 -23.55 -14.97 17.78
CA TRP A 49 -22.56 -13.91 17.58
C TRP A 49 -21.36 -14.14 18.52
N MET A 50 -20.15 -13.84 18.06
CA MET A 50 -18.93 -13.94 18.86
C MET A 50 -17.87 -12.93 18.42
N LYS A 51 -16.99 -12.58 19.36
CA LYS A 51 -15.79 -11.79 19.07
C LYS A 51 -14.79 -12.59 18.24
N GLU A 52 -13.99 -11.90 17.46
CA GLU A 52 -12.97 -12.48 16.59
C GLU A 52 -12.00 -13.47 17.27
N PRO A 53 -11.46 -13.25 18.49
CA PRO A 53 -10.60 -14.24 19.13
C PRO A 53 -11.29 -15.59 19.34
N LEU A 54 -12.54 -15.57 19.79
CA LEU A 54 -13.34 -16.79 19.99
C LEU A 54 -13.76 -17.41 18.65
N PHE A 55 -14.10 -16.58 17.65
CA PHE A 55 -14.36 -17.06 16.30
C PHE A 55 -13.17 -17.83 15.73
N HIS A 56 -11.95 -17.29 15.91
CA HIS A 56 -10.71 -17.91 15.47
C HIS A 56 -10.48 -19.28 16.13
N GLU A 57 -10.72 -19.41 17.44
CA GLU A 57 -10.65 -20.71 18.13
C GLU A 57 -11.64 -21.73 17.54
N ILE A 58 -12.87 -21.30 17.24
CA ILE A 58 -13.89 -22.16 16.63
C ILE A 58 -13.52 -22.52 15.20
N LEU A 59 -12.97 -21.60 14.42
CA LEU A 59 -12.48 -21.84 13.06
C LEU A 59 -11.35 -22.88 13.07
N ASP A 60 -10.36 -22.72 13.96
CA ASP A 60 -9.23 -23.64 14.07
C ASP A 60 -9.74 -25.06 14.45
N TYR A 61 -10.66 -25.15 15.41
CA TYR A 61 -11.30 -26.41 15.80
C TYR A 61 -12.14 -27.03 14.67
N ALA A 62 -12.98 -26.23 14.01
CA ALA A 62 -13.86 -26.69 12.95
C ALA A 62 -13.08 -27.22 11.76
N THR A 63 -12.02 -26.52 11.34
CA THR A 63 -11.14 -26.95 10.26
C THR A 63 -10.43 -28.27 10.56
N ALA A 64 -10.12 -28.53 11.84
CA ALA A 64 -9.45 -29.75 12.25
C ALA A 64 -10.39 -30.95 12.50
N HIS A 65 -11.64 -30.71 12.89
CA HIS A 65 -12.49 -31.75 13.50
C HIS A 65 -13.92 -31.82 12.99
N LEU A 66 -14.40 -30.85 12.22
CA LEU A 66 -15.80 -30.75 11.81
C LEU A 66 -15.93 -30.64 10.27
N ASP A 67 -17.16 -30.82 9.80
CA ASP A 67 -17.53 -30.50 8.43
C ASP A 67 -17.75 -28.98 8.30
N THR A 68 -16.80 -28.29 7.68
CA THR A 68 -16.75 -26.83 7.58
C THR A 68 -17.78 -26.23 6.63
N ASP A 69 -18.36 -27.02 5.72
CA ASP A 69 -19.44 -26.57 4.83
C ASP A 69 -20.76 -26.36 5.59
N ARG A 70 -20.89 -27.04 6.73
CA ARG A 70 -22.08 -27.02 7.60
C ARG A 70 -22.01 -25.93 8.68
N ILE A 71 -20.90 -25.21 8.75
CA ILE A 71 -20.73 -24.07 9.65
C ILE A 71 -20.50 -22.86 8.77
N LYS A 72 -21.40 -21.89 8.83
CA LYS A 72 -21.30 -20.67 8.04
C LYS A 72 -21.04 -19.49 8.94
N ALA A 73 -20.29 -18.51 8.46
CA ALA A 73 -20.02 -17.30 9.21
C ALA A 73 -20.12 -16.06 8.32
N VAL A 74 -20.33 -14.92 8.97
CA VAL A 74 -20.28 -13.60 8.35
C VAL A 74 -19.77 -12.58 9.38
N PRO A 75 -18.94 -11.59 8.97
CA PRO A 75 -18.61 -10.46 9.80
C PRO A 75 -19.87 -9.74 10.29
N ALA A 76 -19.95 -9.42 11.57
CA ALA A 76 -21.11 -8.76 12.15
C ALA A 76 -20.79 -7.99 13.44
N ASP A 77 -21.45 -6.84 13.62
CA ASP A 77 -21.39 -6.06 14.85
C ASP A 77 -22.22 -6.72 15.96
N ARG A 78 -21.81 -6.52 17.22
CA ARG A 78 -22.53 -7.04 18.38
C ARG A 78 -23.97 -6.49 18.48
N GLU A 79 -24.12 -5.22 18.14
CA GLU A 79 -25.39 -4.50 18.26
C GLU A 79 -26.38 -4.84 17.14
N ASP A 80 -25.87 -5.25 15.97
CA ASP A 80 -26.67 -5.66 14.82
C ASP A 80 -26.13 -6.94 14.16
N PRO A 81 -26.25 -8.10 14.84
CA PRO A 81 -25.62 -9.34 14.41
C PRO A 81 -26.34 -10.01 13.22
N LEU A 82 -27.49 -9.49 12.81
CA LEU A 82 -28.34 -10.06 11.76
C LEU A 82 -28.21 -9.34 10.41
N ARG A 83 -27.52 -8.19 10.38
CA ARG A 83 -27.48 -7.27 9.24
C ARG A 83 -27.03 -7.86 7.92
N SER A 84 -26.14 -8.86 7.96
CA SER A 84 -25.41 -9.35 6.79
C SER A 84 -25.56 -10.86 6.56
N LEU A 85 -26.61 -11.48 7.09
CA LEU A 85 -26.80 -12.93 7.00
C LEU A 85 -26.88 -13.47 5.57
N GLU A 86 -27.27 -12.65 4.60
CA GLU A 86 -27.28 -12.98 3.18
C GLU A 86 -25.87 -13.27 2.61
N HIS A 87 -24.81 -12.84 3.30
CA HIS A 87 -23.42 -13.07 2.93
C HIS A 87 -22.76 -14.22 3.71
N LEU A 88 -23.56 -15.06 4.39
CA LEU A 88 -23.06 -16.26 5.07
C LEU A 88 -22.32 -17.18 4.11
N ARG A 89 -21.09 -17.53 4.47
CA ARG A 89 -20.22 -18.43 3.72
C ARG A 89 -19.57 -19.48 4.63
N PRO A 90 -19.16 -20.65 4.13
CA PRO A 90 -18.45 -21.66 4.91
C PRO A 90 -17.35 -21.08 5.80
N ILE A 91 -17.25 -21.58 7.03
CA ILE A 91 -16.31 -21.04 8.04
C ILE A 91 -14.86 -21.16 7.57
N ALA A 92 -14.52 -22.22 6.81
CA ALA A 92 -13.18 -22.42 6.26
C ALA A 92 -12.72 -21.30 5.32
N GLU A 93 -13.64 -20.55 4.68
CA GLU A 93 -13.28 -19.41 3.83
C GLU A 93 -12.67 -18.23 4.62
N PHE A 94 -12.75 -18.26 5.95
CA PHE A 94 -12.17 -17.26 6.83
C PHE A 94 -10.72 -17.58 7.23
N GLN A 95 -10.14 -18.70 6.77
CA GLN A 95 -8.79 -19.11 7.10
C GLN A 95 -7.72 -18.08 6.70
N ALA A 96 -7.82 -17.52 5.50
CA ALA A 96 -6.90 -16.47 5.06
C ALA A 96 -6.98 -15.21 5.95
N GLN A 97 -8.19 -14.86 6.42
CA GLN A 97 -8.40 -13.73 7.32
C GLN A 97 -7.87 -14.00 8.72
N ARG A 98 -7.93 -15.25 9.18
CA ARG A 98 -7.30 -15.70 10.42
C ARG A 98 -5.77 -15.56 10.34
N GLU A 99 -5.17 -16.05 9.26
CA GLU A 99 -3.72 -16.04 9.04
C GLU A 99 -3.18 -14.61 8.83
N ALA A 100 -3.98 -13.72 8.25
CA ALA A 100 -3.63 -12.32 8.04
C ALA A 100 -3.89 -11.42 9.26
N HIS A 101 -4.49 -11.91 10.36
CA HIS A 101 -4.93 -11.08 11.50
C HIS A 101 -3.81 -10.23 12.13
N TRP A 102 -2.55 -10.66 12.05
CA TRP A 102 -1.40 -9.89 12.57
C TRP A 102 -1.28 -8.48 11.99
N ILE A 103 -1.81 -8.22 10.78
CA ILE A 103 -1.74 -6.89 10.14
C ILE A 103 -2.49 -5.82 10.95
N ASP A 104 -3.54 -6.21 11.66
CA ASP A 104 -4.34 -5.32 12.48
C ASP A 104 -3.49 -4.70 13.60
N GLU A 105 -2.57 -5.47 14.18
CA GLU A 105 -1.65 -4.98 15.20
C GLU A 105 -0.55 -4.09 14.62
N VAL A 106 0.00 -4.46 13.46
CA VAL A 106 0.99 -3.63 12.75
C VAL A 106 0.43 -2.23 12.48
N ILE A 107 -0.83 -2.14 12.05
CA ILE A 107 -1.49 -0.86 11.79
C ILE A 107 -1.77 -0.11 13.11
N ARG A 108 -2.33 -0.78 14.13
CA ARG A 108 -2.65 -0.16 15.43
C ARG A 108 -1.42 0.42 16.12
N GLN A 109 -0.30 -0.30 16.09
CA GLN A 109 0.95 0.11 16.71
C GLN A 109 1.77 1.05 15.82
N THR A 110 1.34 1.33 14.58
CA THR A 110 2.17 2.04 13.59
C THR A 110 3.55 1.38 13.44
N ALA A 111 3.58 0.04 13.45
CA ALA A 111 4.80 -0.77 13.35
C ALA A 111 5.33 -0.80 11.91
N ILE A 112 5.56 0.39 11.35
CA ILE A 112 6.10 0.63 10.02
C ILE A 112 7.42 1.37 10.18
N ARG A 113 8.44 0.91 9.45
CA ARG A 113 9.75 1.54 9.35
C ARG A 113 9.94 2.07 7.93
N THR A 114 10.33 3.33 7.81
CA THR A 114 10.66 3.95 6.52
C THR A 114 12.10 3.60 6.12
N TYR A 115 12.26 3.19 4.87
CA TYR A 115 13.54 3.02 4.20
C TYR A 115 13.67 4.09 3.11
N TYR A 116 14.89 4.57 2.88
CA TYR A 116 15.19 5.65 1.95
C TYR A 116 16.00 5.08 0.80
N GLN A 117 15.52 5.25 -0.43
CA GLN A 117 16.30 4.93 -1.63
C GLN A 117 16.66 6.22 -2.37
N PRO A 118 17.95 6.50 -2.60
CA PRO A 118 18.37 7.76 -3.22
C PRO A 118 17.94 7.82 -4.69
N ILE A 119 17.47 9.00 -5.09
CA ILE A 119 17.20 9.39 -6.47
C ILE A 119 18.25 10.44 -6.83
N VAL A 120 18.89 10.26 -7.98
CA VAL A 120 20.03 11.08 -8.39
C VAL A 120 19.78 11.78 -9.72
N ALA A 121 20.42 12.94 -9.89
CA ALA A 121 20.59 13.61 -11.17
C ALA A 121 22.08 13.61 -11.55
N LEU A 122 22.36 13.68 -12.85
CA LEU A 122 23.72 13.70 -13.38
C LEU A 122 24.07 15.10 -13.90
N GLU A 123 25.16 15.66 -13.39
CA GLU A 123 25.73 16.94 -13.85
C GLU A 123 27.14 16.67 -14.40
N GLY A 124 27.23 16.38 -15.71
CA GLY A 124 28.49 15.93 -16.31
C GLY A 124 28.89 14.54 -15.83
N GLU A 125 30.00 14.41 -15.11
CA GLU A 125 30.42 13.15 -14.45
C GLU A 125 30.00 13.09 -12.97
N ALA A 126 29.48 14.20 -12.43
CA ALA A 126 29.06 14.28 -11.04
C ALA A 126 27.67 13.66 -10.85
N VAL A 127 27.55 12.82 -9.82
CA VAL A 127 26.28 12.30 -9.32
C VAL A 127 25.83 13.14 -8.14
N ARG A 128 24.61 13.67 -8.21
CA ARG A 128 24.01 14.43 -7.13
C ARG A 128 22.74 13.75 -6.66
N THR A 129 22.65 13.45 -5.35
CA THR A 129 21.36 13.07 -4.76
C THR A 129 20.43 14.26 -4.74
N VAL A 130 19.26 14.10 -5.35
CA VAL A 130 18.23 15.15 -5.50
C VAL A 130 16.90 14.77 -4.84
N GLY A 131 16.79 13.52 -4.38
CA GLY A 131 15.59 13.05 -3.72
C GLY A 131 15.74 11.67 -3.10
N TYR A 132 14.66 11.24 -2.45
CA TYR A 132 14.51 9.92 -1.87
C TYR A 132 13.11 9.39 -2.12
N GLU A 133 13.02 8.11 -2.44
CA GLU A 133 11.77 7.37 -2.28
C GLU A 133 11.70 6.78 -0.87
N LEU A 134 10.57 7.02 -0.19
CA LEU A 134 10.32 6.58 1.17
C LEU A 134 9.50 5.28 1.14
N LEU A 135 10.23 4.17 1.25
CA LEU A 135 9.72 2.82 1.13
C LEU A 135 9.31 2.27 2.49
N SER A 136 8.04 1.91 2.65
CA SER A 136 7.53 1.33 3.90
C SER A 136 8.01 -0.11 4.10
N ARG A 137 8.37 -0.49 5.32
CA ARG A 137 8.64 -1.87 5.75
C ARG A 137 7.85 -2.13 7.02
N GLY A 138 7.16 -3.26 7.11
CA GLY A 138 6.50 -3.65 8.36
C GLY A 138 7.53 -4.15 9.36
N VAL A 139 7.17 -4.09 10.64
CA VAL A 139 7.99 -4.63 11.71
C VAL A 139 7.14 -5.64 12.48
N ASP A 140 7.61 -6.88 12.58
CA ASP A 140 6.95 -7.90 13.38
C ASP A 140 7.25 -7.72 14.88
N ALA A 141 6.64 -8.57 15.72
CA ALA A 141 6.78 -8.49 17.18
C ALA A 141 8.23 -8.72 17.68
N ASP A 142 9.06 -9.42 16.90
CA ASP A 142 10.46 -9.72 17.22
C ASP A 142 11.42 -8.68 16.63
N GLY A 143 10.89 -7.65 15.95
CA GLY A 143 11.66 -6.60 15.28
C GLY A 143 12.15 -6.96 13.88
N GLY A 144 11.73 -8.09 13.33
CA GLY A 144 11.99 -8.52 11.96
C GLY A 144 11.25 -7.66 10.94
N LEU A 145 11.80 -7.58 9.73
CA LEU A 145 11.20 -6.79 8.64
C LEU A 145 10.17 -7.62 7.87
N ILE A 146 8.98 -7.06 7.71
CA ILE A 146 7.91 -7.58 6.87
C ILE A 146 7.97 -6.84 5.52
N PRO A 147 8.10 -7.54 4.39
CA PRO A 147 8.17 -6.90 3.09
C PRO A 147 6.80 -6.31 2.68
N PRO A 148 6.79 -5.26 1.83
CA PRO A 148 5.56 -4.55 1.44
C PRO A 148 4.48 -5.46 0.86
N ASN A 149 4.84 -6.37 -0.06
CA ASN A 149 3.90 -7.28 -0.68
C ASN A 149 3.08 -8.08 0.35
N ARG A 150 3.75 -8.60 1.40
CA ARG A 150 3.09 -9.34 2.49
C ARG A 150 2.19 -8.45 3.34
N LEU A 151 2.57 -7.18 3.58
CA LEU A 151 1.73 -6.21 4.28
C LEU A 151 0.43 -5.93 3.52
N PHE A 152 0.55 -5.55 2.25
CA PHE A 152 -0.60 -5.17 1.43
C PHE A 152 -1.49 -6.35 1.09
N GLU A 153 -0.95 -7.56 0.91
CA GLU A 153 -1.73 -8.79 0.77
C GLU A 153 -2.56 -9.08 2.03
N ALA A 154 -1.94 -9.08 3.21
CA ALA A 154 -2.64 -9.29 4.47
C ALA A 154 -3.70 -8.21 4.73
N ALA A 155 -3.38 -6.94 4.46
CA ALA A 155 -4.33 -5.85 4.58
C ALA A 155 -5.51 -6.01 3.61
N ARG A 156 -5.30 -6.48 2.37
CA ARG A 156 -6.38 -6.73 1.42
C ARG A 156 -7.34 -7.81 1.91
N VAL A 157 -6.80 -8.94 2.37
CA VAL A 157 -7.58 -10.05 2.92
C VAL A 157 -8.42 -9.60 4.13
N ARG A 158 -7.87 -8.70 4.96
CA ARG A 158 -8.53 -8.14 6.15
C ARG A 158 -9.39 -6.90 5.89
N ASN A 159 -9.51 -6.42 4.65
CA ASN A 159 -10.15 -5.14 4.32
C ASN A 159 -9.57 -3.96 5.13
N ARG A 160 -8.24 -3.87 5.19
CA ARG A 160 -7.46 -2.84 5.90
C ARG A 160 -6.55 -2.02 4.99
N LEU A 161 -6.67 -2.15 3.67
CA LEU A 161 -5.81 -1.45 2.72
C LEU A 161 -5.74 0.06 2.98
N PHE A 162 -6.89 0.71 3.19
CA PHE A 162 -6.92 2.14 3.49
C PHE A 162 -6.25 2.49 4.83
N ALA A 163 -6.49 1.71 5.88
CA ALA A 163 -5.86 1.93 7.17
C ALA A 163 -4.33 1.76 7.09
N LEU A 164 -3.86 0.74 6.37
CA LEU A 164 -2.43 0.51 6.12
C LEU A 164 -1.81 1.62 5.26
N ASP A 165 -2.39 1.94 4.11
CA ASP A 165 -1.94 3.01 3.20
C ASP A 165 -1.81 4.34 3.94
N ARG A 166 -2.84 4.69 4.74
CA ARG A 166 -2.82 5.88 5.58
C ARG A 166 -1.66 5.87 6.58
N VAL A 167 -1.43 4.77 7.29
CA VAL A 167 -0.32 4.66 8.25
C VAL A 167 1.03 4.79 7.54
N CYS A 168 1.21 4.11 6.40
CA CYS A 168 2.42 4.22 5.58
C CYS A 168 2.68 5.67 5.13
N ARG A 169 1.66 6.37 4.61
CA ARG A 169 1.79 7.78 4.21
C ARG A 169 2.13 8.71 5.37
N LEU A 170 1.51 8.52 6.54
CA LEU A 170 1.79 9.35 7.71
C LEU A 170 3.20 9.12 8.26
N GLU A 171 3.67 7.88 8.31
CA GLU A 171 5.05 7.59 8.72
C GLU A 171 6.05 8.10 7.68
N ALA A 172 5.76 8.01 6.37
CA ALA A 172 6.61 8.60 5.34
C ALA A 172 6.72 10.13 5.50
N VAL A 173 5.61 10.86 5.65
CA VAL A 173 5.64 12.32 5.87
C VAL A 173 6.42 12.69 7.13
N LYS A 174 6.24 11.93 8.22
CA LYS A 174 7.00 12.15 9.46
C LYS A 174 8.51 11.95 9.26
N ASN A 175 8.90 10.95 8.48
CA ASN A 175 10.30 10.65 8.19
C ASN A 175 10.91 11.53 7.08
N ALA A 176 10.07 12.26 6.33
CA ALA A 176 10.52 13.30 5.42
C ALA A 176 10.99 14.58 6.15
N ALA A 177 10.57 14.77 7.41
CA ALA A 177 11.04 15.87 8.24
C ALA A 177 12.56 15.73 8.49
N GLY A 178 13.36 16.61 7.87
CA GLY A 178 14.83 16.55 7.89
C GLY A 178 15.47 16.26 6.54
N LEU A 179 14.68 16.08 5.48
CA LEU A 179 15.16 15.96 4.09
C LEU A 179 14.99 17.28 3.32
N ASP A 180 15.38 18.38 3.95
CA ASP A 180 15.16 19.73 3.41
C ASP A 180 15.81 19.91 2.03
N GLY A 181 15.04 20.46 1.08
CA GLY A 181 15.49 20.71 -0.29
C GLY A 181 15.62 19.45 -1.17
N GLN A 182 15.22 18.28 -0.68
CA GLN A 182 15.18 17.03 -1.46
C GLN A 182 13.77 16.77 -1.99
N MET A 183 13.67 16.11 -3.14
CA MET A 183 12.41 15.53 -3.61
C MET A 183 12.06 14.30 -2.77
N ILE A 184 10.82 14.20 -2.32
CA ILE A 184 10.33 13.14 -1.43
C ILE A 184 9.23 12.38 -2.14
N PHE A 185 9.54 11.15 -2.55
CA PHE A 185 8.58 10.30 -3.24
C PHE A 185 7.86 9.39 -2.24
N ILE A 186 6.53 9.42 -2.27
CA ILE A 186 5.66 8.65 -1.36
C ILE A 186 4.59 7.93 -2.17
N ASN A 187 4.61 6.61 -2.11
CA ASN A 187 3.62 5.75 -2.72
C ASN A 187 2.22 5.95 -2.11
N PHE A 188 1.18 5.91 -2.95
CA PHE A 188 -0.21 5.82 -2.51
C PHE A 188 -1.05 4.89 -3.39
N LEU A 189 -2.07 4.28 -2.79
CA LEU A 189 -3.06 3.45 -3.50
C LEU A 189 -4.33 4.26 -3.80
N PRO A 190 -4.64 4.58 -5.08
CA PRO A 190 -5.84 5.33 -5.44
C PRO A 190 -7.13 4.68 -4.97
N THR A 191 -7.21 3.34 -5.00
CA THR A 191 -8.40 2.56 -4.58
C THR A 191 -8.75 2.74 -3.11
N THR A 192 -7.82 3.27 -2.30
CA THR A 192 -8.05 3.54 -0.89
C THR A 192 -8.58 4.95 -0.62
N ILE A 193 -8.47 5.90 -1.57
CA ILE A 193 -8.82 7.32 -1.37
C ILE A 193 -10.19 7.63 -1.97
N TYR A 194 -11.26 7.17 -1.34
CA TYR A 194 -12.63 7.36 -1.84
C TYR A 194 -13.13 8.82 -1.79
N ASN A 195 -12.68 9.61 -0.81
CA ASN A 195 -12.96 11.04 -0.69
C ASN A 195 -11.63 11.76 -0.37
N PRO A 196 -11.00 12.42 -1.36
CA PRO A 196 -9.70 13.07 -1.16
C PRO A 196 -9.69 14.05 0.01
N GLU A 197 -10.74 14.87 0.15
CA GLU A 197 -10.86 15.91 1.16
C GLU A 197 -10.72 15.35 2.58
N HIS A 198 -11.41 14.25 2.83
CA HIS A 198 -11.41 13.56 4.12
C HIS A 198 -10.19 12.65 4.29
N CYS A 199 -9.88 11.83 3.29
CA CYS A 199 -8.84 10.79 3.36
C CYS A 199 -7.42 11.36 3.44
N LEU A 200 -7.18 12.52 2.84
CA LEU A 200 -5.85 13.16 2.78
C LEU A 200 -5.64 14.23 3.85
N GLN A 201 -6.70 14.62 4.57
CA GLN A 201 -6.65 15.65 5.61
C GLN A 201 -5.54 15.41 6.63
N SER A 202 -5.38 14.18 7.12
CA SER A 202 -4.34 13.85 8.10
C SER A 202 -2.93 13.94 7.52
N THR A 203 -2.76 13.63 6.24
CA THR A 203 -1.47 13.74 5.56
C THR A 203 -1.07 15.20 5.45
N PHE A 204 -2.00 16.06 5.01
CA PHE A 204 -1.74 17.48 4.82
C PHE A 204 -1.49 18.20 6.15
N ALA A 205 -2.26 17.86 7.19
CA ALA A 205 -2.03 18.35 8.54
C ALA A 205 -0.64 17.95 9.06
N MET A 206 -0.15 16.76 8.72
CA MET A 206 1.19 16.30 9.10
C MET A 206 2.29 17.05 8.35
N VAL A 207 2.13 17.28 7.05
CA VAL A 207 3.05 18.08 6.22
C VAL A 207 3.18 19.49 6.80
N GLN A 208 2.05 20.15 7.09
CA GLN A 208 2.03 21.47 7.72
C GLN A 208 2.67 21.47 9.12
N LYS A 209 2.38 20.45 9.94
CA LYS A 209 2.93 20.32 11.29
C LYS A 209 4.46 20.25 11.30
N TYR A 210 5.06 19.56 10.32
CA TYR A 210 6.52 19.45 10.21
C TYR A 210 7.16 20.56 9.37
N GLY A 211 6.38 21.49 8.83
CA GLY A 211 6.90 22.61 8.02
C GLY A 211 7.54 22.15 6.71
N ILE A 212 7.13 20.99 6.18
CA ILE A 212 7.65 20.47 4.91
C ILE A 212 7.01 21.27 3.77
N ASP A 213 7.84 21.70 2.81
CA ASP A 213 7.36 22.33 1.57
C ASP A 213 6.53 21.30 0.78
N PRO A 214 5.21 21.52 0.56
CA PRO A 214 4.38 20.59 -0.20
C PRO A 214 4.93 20.28 -1.60
N SER A 215 5.62 21.25 -2.23
CA SER A 215 6.18 21.09 -3.58
C SER A 215 7.36 20.11 -3.62
N SER A 216 7.97 19.80 -2.48
CA SER A 216 9.02 18.79 -2.38
C SER A 216 8.47 17.37 -2.33
N ILE A 217 7.18 17.18 -2.00
CA ILE A 217 6.56 15.85 -1.93
C ILE A 217 5.91 15.50 -3.28
N ILE A 218 6.29 14.33 -3.81
CA ILE A 218 5.78 13.72 -5.02
C ILE A 218 5.02 12.46 -4.61
N PHE A 219 3.70 12.44 -4.81
CA PHE A 219 2.91 11.24 -4.59
C PHE A 219 2.97 10.31 -5.80
N GLU A 220 3.39 9.06 -5.60
CA GLU A 220 3.53 8.07 -6.66
C GLU A 220 2.27 7.21 -6.74
N VAL A 221 1.67 7.16 -7.92
CA VAL A 221 0.50 6.32 -8.20
C VAL A 221 0.97 4.89 -8.41
N VAL A 222 0.67 3.99 -7.47
CA VAL A 222 1.02 2.56 -7.61
C VAL A 222 -0.09 1.81 -8.37
N GLU A 223 0.26 1.23 -9.52
CA GLU A 223 -0.70 0.67 -10.50
C GLU A 223 -1.12 -0.79 -10.25
N SER A 224 -0.99 -1.31 -9.02
CA SER A 224 -1.31 -2.74 -8.76
C SER A 224 -2.80 -3.10 -8.87
N GLU A 225 -3.70 -2.12 -8.97
CA GLU A 225 -5.14 -2.32 -9.15
C GLU A 225 -5.61 -1.44 -10.31
N GLU A 226 -5.87 -2.08 -11.46
CA GLU A 226 -6.52 -1.55 -12.67
C GLU A 226 -7.25 -0.23 -12.39
N ILE A 227 -6.85 0.88 -13.06
CA ILE A 227 -7.47 2.19 -12.87
C ILE A 227 -8.92 2.14 -13.38
N ARG A 228 -9.83 1.61 -12.55
CA ARG A 228 -11.24 1.38 -12.89
C ARG A 228 -12.00 2.68 -13.09
N ASN A 229 -11.49 3.79 -12.56
CA ASN A 229 -12.14 5.10 -12.61
C ASN A 229 -11.11 6.23 -12.74
N MET A 230 -10.78 6.58 -13.98
CA MET A 230 -9.87 7.70 -14.31
C MET A 230 -10.36 9.04 -13.75
N ASP A 231 -11.67 9.30 -13.74
CA ASP A 231 -12.22 10.54 -13.17
C ASP A 231 -12.01 10.63 -11.66
N HIS A 232 -12.02 9.50 -10.96
CA HIS A 232 -11.69 9.47 -9.55
C HIS A 232 -10.22 9.75 -9.30
N LEU A 233 -9.32 9.11 -10.06
CA LEU A 233 -7.89 9.37 -9.97
C LEU A 233 -7.57 10.84 -10.26
N ARG A 234 -8.15 11.42 -11.32
CA ARG A 234 -8.04 12.86 -11.62
C ARG A 234 -8.43 13.74 -10.43
N ARG A 235 -9.53 13.44 -9.73
CA ARG A 235 -9.95 14.20 -8.56
C ARG A 235 -8.94 14.12 -7.42
N ILE A 236 -8.38 12.93 -7.17
CA ILE A 236 -7.32 12.74 -6.16
C ILE A 236 -6.09 13.59 -6.52
N LEU A 237 -5.62 13.47 -7.77
CA LEU A 237 -4.41 14.17 -8.25
C LEU A 237 -4.59 15.68 -8.32
N GLN A 238 -5.78 16.16 -8.72
CA GLN A 238 -6.10 17.58 -8.67
C GLN A 238 -6.11 18.09 -7.23
N TYR A 239 -6.66 17.32 -6.30
CA TYR A 239 -6.66 17.67 -4.89
C TYR A 239 -5.22 17.77 -4.32
N TYR A 240 -4.30 16.89 -4.74
CA TYR A 240 -2.88 17.05 -4.43
C TYR A 240 -2.29 18.34 -5.01
N LYS A 241 -2.50 18.61 -6.30
CA LYS A 241 -2.00 19.81 -6.98
C LYS A 241 -2.52 21.11 -6.35
N ASP A 242 -3.80 21.17 -6.00
CA ASP A 242 -4.43 22.34 -5.36
C ASP A 242 -3.80 22.67 -3.99
N HIS A 243 -3.16 21.69 -3.35
CA HIS A 243 -2.45 21.84 -2.08
C HIS A 243 -0.92 21.95 -2.24
N GLY A 244 -0.44 22.13 -3.47
CA GLY A 244 0.97 22.37 -3.78
C GLY A 244 1.82 21.11 -3.91
N PHE A 245 1.23 19.92 -3.84
CA PHE A 245 1.95 18.66 -4.04
C PHE A 245 2.15 18.35 -5.52
N ARG A 246 3.18 17.56 -5.81
CA ARG A 246 3.44 16.98 -7.13
C ARG A 246 3.04 15.51 -7.15
N PHE A 247 2.97 14.91 -8.34
CA PHE A 247 2.76 13.47 -8.46
C PHE A 247 3.56 12.83 -9.59
N ALA A 248 3.78 11.52 -9.43
CA ALA A 248 4.44 10.69 -10.43
C ALA A 248 3.54 9.55 -10.90
N LEU A 249 3.76 9.11 -12.13
CA LEU A 249 3.27 7.81 -12.62
C LEU A 249 4.40 6.80 -12.52
N ASP A 250 4.12 5.70 -11.82
CA ASP A 250 5.06 4.60 -11.59
C ASP A 250 4.95 3.50 -12.65
N ASP A 251 5.96 2.65 -12.83
CA ASP A 251 5.90 1.48 -13.72
C ASP A 251 5.46 1.75 -15.18
N VAL A 252 5.81 2.90 -15.77
CA VAL A 252 5.42 3.23 -17.14
C VAL A 252 6.23 2.42 -18.16
N GLY A 253 5.53 1.94 -19.19
CA GLY A 253 6.05 1.06 -20.24
C GLY A 253 5.46 -0.34 -20.15
N THR A 254 4.98 -0.73 -18.96
CA THR A 254 4.22 -1.97 -18.76
C THR A 254 2.81 -1.74 -19.30
N GLY A 255 2.19 -2.73 -19.93
CA GLY A 255 1.04 -2.54 -20.85
C GLY A 255 -0.24 -1.86 -20.31
N TYR A 256 -0.30 -1.45 -19.04
CA TYR A 256 -1.47 -0.84 -18.40
C TYR A 256 -1.38 0.69 -18.26
N ASN A 257 -0.21 1.25 -17.92
CA ASN A 257 0.06 2.69 -18.00
C ASN A 257 0.27 3.13 -19.45
N SER A 258 -0.85 3.16 -20.18
CA SER A 258 -0.85 3.57 -21.57
C SER A 258 -0.37 5.01 -21.69
N LEU A 259 0.31 5.31 -22.80
CA LEU A 259 0.68 6.68 -23.16
C LEU A 259 -0.53 7.65 -23.12
N GLU A 260 -1.75 7.11 -23.21
CA GLU A 260 -3.00 7.86 -23.06
C GLU A 260 -3.19 8.36 -21.62
N VAL A 261 -2.95 7.51 -20.60
CA VAL A 261 -2.98 7.90 -19.18
C VAL A 261 -1.97 9.01 -18.91
N LEU A 262 -0.76 8.91 -19.49
CA LEU A 262 0.27 9.94 -19.36
C LEU A 262 -0.19 11.29 -19.95
N ALA A 263 -0.71 11.28 -21.17
CA ALA A 263 -1.21 12.49 -21.84
C ALA A 263 -2.41 13.12 -21.11
N GLU A 264 -3.22 12.27 -20.47
CA GLU A 264 -4.41 12.65 -19.74
C GLU A 264 -4.09 13.30 -18.38
N LEU A 265 -3.20 12.69 -17.61
CA LEU A 265 -2.92 13.09 -16.24
C LEU A 265 -1.85 14.19 -16.14
N LYS A 266 -0.88 14.22 -17.06
CA LYS A 266 0.24 15.18 -17.07
C LYS A 266 0.95 15.24 -15.70
N PRO A 267 1.63 14.15 -15.30
CA PRO A 267 2.36 14.07 -14.04
C PRO A 267 3.57 15.00 -14.05
N ASP A 268 4.13 15.26 -12.88
CA ASP A 268 5.37 16.01 -12.75
C ASP A 268 6.59 15.12 -13.05
N VAL A 269 6.48 13.83 -12.72
CA VAL A 269 7.53 12.82 -12.94
C VAL A 269 6.93 11.55 -13.56
N VAL A 270 7.66 10.93 -14.49
CA VAL A 270 7.31 9.63 -15.07
C VAL A 270 8.43 8.66 -14.79
N LYS A 271 8.12 7.53 -14.15
CA LYS A 271 9.07 6.50 -13.76
C LYS A 271 9.03 5.36 -14.78
N LEU A 272 10.16 5.10 -15.45
CA LEU A 272 10.32 3.97 -16.36
C LEU A 272 10.43 2.68 -15.54
N ALA A 273 9.56 1.72 -15.86
CA ALA A 273 9.52 0.45 -15.18
C ALA A 273 10.85 -0.33 -15.28
N ILE A 274 11.15 -1.06 -14.22
CA ILE A 274 12.42 -1.78 -14.04
C ILE A 274 12.72 -2.79 -15.16
N GLU A 275 11.70 -3.39 -15.76
CA GLU A 275 11.84 -4.32 -16.88
C GLU A 275 12.38 -3.66 -18.15
N TYR A 276 12.17 -2.36 -18.33
CA TYR A 276 12.67 -1.59 -19.47
C TYR A 276 13.96 -0.85 -19.16
N THR A 277 14.30 -0.67 -17.89
CA THR A 277 15.61 -0.18 -17.45
C THR A 277 16.67 -1.27 -17.48
N ARG A 278 16.43 -2.41 -16.81
CA ARG A 278 17.46 -3.46 -16.66
C ARG A 278 17.76 -4.18 -17.98
N GLY A 279 19.01 -4.14 -18.40
CA GLY A 279 19.52 -4.71 -19.65
C GLY A 279 19.21 -3.87 -20.90
N VAL A 280 18.76 -2.62 -20.76
CA VAL A 280 18.40 -1.74 -21.88
C VAL A 280 19.57 -1.45 -22.84
N SER A 281 20.81 -1.51 -22.33
CA SER A 281 22.02 -1.38 -23.14
C SER A 281 22.21 -2.54 -24.14
N ARG A 282 21.56 -3.68 -23.91
CA ARG A 282 21.76 -4.92 -24.68
C ARG A 282 20.50 -5.41 -25.41
N ASP A 283 19.35 -4.79 -25.14
CA ASP A 283 18.06 -5.19 -25.69
C ASP A 283 17.44 -4.05 -26.52
N ALA A 284 17.30 -4.30 -27.83
CA ALA A 284 16.77 -3.31 -28.78
C ALA A 284 15.28 -3.02 -28.57
N GLU A 285 14.50 -3.97 -28.03
CA GLU A 285 13.09 -3.75 -27.74
C GLU A 285 12.91 -2.87 -26.51
N LYS A 286 13.62 -3.18 -25.42
CA LYS A 286 13.64 -2.34 -24.22
C LYS A 286 14.09 -0.92 -24.54
N ARG A 287 15.14 -0.78 -25.37
CA ARG A 287 15.62 0.52 -25.85
C ARG A 287 14.54 1.33 -26.56
N ARG A 288 13.82 0.72 -27.52
CA ARG A 288 12.73 1.39 -28.24
C ARG A 288 11.63 1.89 -27.31
N ILE A 289 11.28 1.09 -26.29
CA ILE A 289 10.26 1.44 -25.30
C ILE A 289 10.75 2.57 -24.41
N ALA A 290 11.95 2.45 -23.82
CA ALA A 290 12.56 3.48 -22.99
C ALA A 290 12.69 4.83 -23.73
N GLU A 291 13.09 4.81 -25.01
CA GLU A 291 13.13 5.99 -25.86
C GLU A 291 11.75 6.60 -26.12
N ALA A 292 10.72 5.77 -26.32
CA ALA A 292 9.36 6.26 -26.53
C ALA A 292 8.80 6.91 -25.26
N VAL A 293 9.06 6.32 -24.09
CA VAL A 293 8.66 6.84 -22.79
C VAL A 293 9.30 8.21 -22.56
N VAL A 294 10.63 8.34 -22.63
CA VAL A 294 11.32 9.63 -22.36
C VAL A 294 10.87 10.74 -23.31
N ARG A 295 10.71 10.45 -24.61
CA ARG A 295 10.19 11.42 -25.58
C ARG A 295 8.79 11.91 -25.22
N MET A 296 7.90 11.01 -24.81
CA MET A 296 6.54 11.38 -24.42
C MET A 296 6.54 12.19 -23.13
N THR A 297 7.32 11.75 -22.13
CA THR A 297 7.50 12.43 -20.85
C THR A 297 7.91 13.89 -21.06
N HIS A 298 8.94 14.14 -21.87
CA HIS A 298 9.38 15.50 -22.18
C HIS A 298 8.36 16.29 -23.00
N THR A 299 7.63 15.65 -23.91
CA THR A 299 6.54 16.30 -24.68
C THR A 299 5.43 16.82 -23.75
N MET A 300 5.20 16.15 -22.61
CA MET A 300 4.23 16.57 -21.60
C MET A 300 4.78 17.60 -20.59
N GLY A 301 6.08 17.93 -20.66
CA GLY A 301 6.76 18.83 -19.72
C GLY A 301 7.09 18.19 -18.37
N SER A 302 7.11 16.85 -18.30
CA SER A 302 7.42 16.06 -17.11
C SER A 302 8.90 15.68 -17.05
N GLN A 303 9.41 15.30 -15.88
CA GLN A 303 10.75 14.72 -15.73
C GLN A 303 10.72 13.20 -15.89
N ALA A 304 11.69 12.62 -16.60
CA ALA A 304 11.84 11.19 -16.77
C ALA A 304 12.79 10.60 -15.72
N LEU A 305 12.31 9.62 -14.95
CA LEU A 305 13.08 8.89 -13.95
C LEU A 305 13.25 7.44 -14.39
N ALA A 306 14.48 6.95 -14.47
CA ALA A 306 14.75 5.53 -14.75
C ALA A 306 14.96 4.74 -13.45
N GLU A 307 14.13 3.72 -13.23
CA GLU A 307 14.19 2.90 -12.03
C GLU A 307 14.95 1.59 -12.21
N GLY A 308 15.64 1.16 -11.16
CA GLY A 308 16.32 -0.14 -11.13
C GLY A 308 17.60 -0.19 -11.95
N VAL A 309 18.32 0.93 -12.05
CA VAL A 309 19.67 1.00 -12.62
C VAL A 309 20.64 0.21 -11.74
N GLU A 310 21.30 -0.81 -12.30
CA GLU A 310 22.23 -1.70 -11.58
C GLU A 310 23.64 -1.73 -12.18
N ASP A 311 23.81 -1.33 -13.44
CA ASP A 311 25.11 -1.29 -14.11
C ASP A 311 25.35 0.03 -14.88
N ALA A 312 26.62 0.27 -15.21
CA ALA A 312 27.07 1.51 -15.81
C ALA A 312 26.67 1.62 -17.28
N GLU A 313 26.56 0.50 -17.99
CA GLU A 313 26.18 0.44 -19.40
C GLU A 313 24.71 0.83 -19.61
N ASP A 314 23.81 0.33 -18.76
CA ASP A 314 22.40 0.73 -18.77
C ASP A 314 22.25 2.21 -18.40
N LEU A 315 22.99 2.69 -17.38
CA LEU A 315 23.03 4.10 -17.02
C LEU A 315 23.46 4.98 -18.20
N ALA A 316 24.56 4.63 -18.87
CA ALA A 316 25.06 5.38 -20.01
C ALA A 316 24.03 5.42 -21.15
N CYS A 317 23.39 4.28 -21.42
CA CYS A 317 22.36 4.16 -22.45
C CYS A 317 21.14 5.04 -22.14
N LEU A 318 20.61 5.01 -20.92
CA LEU A 318 19.46 5.82 -20.51
C LEU A 318 19.79 7.32 -20.47
N ARG A 319 20.99 7.66 -20.02
CA ARG A 319 21.48 9.04 -20.07
C ARG A 319 21.55 9.57 -21.50
N GLU A 320 22.06 8.78 -22.45
CA GLU A 320 22.12 9.16 -23.87
C GLU A 320 20.72 9.38 -24.47
N MET A 321 19.72 8.62 -24.02
CA MET A 321 18.32 8.82 -24.41
C MET A 321 17.69 10.10 -23.84
N GLY A 322 18.28 10.70 -22.80
CA GLY A 322 17.81 11.93 -22.17
C GLY A 322 17.02 11.74 -20.87
N TYR A 323 17.17 10.62 -20.16
CA TYR A 323 16.57 10.49 -18.82
C TYR A 323 17.16 11.53 -17.84
N ASP A 324 16.29 12.14 -17.04
CA ASP A 324 16.64 13.27 -16.15
C ASP A 324 17.11 12.79 -14.77
N LEU A 325 16.44 11.76 -14.25
CA LEU A 325 16.62 11.23 -12.91
C LEU A 325 16.89 9.72 -12.97
N PHE A 326 17.63 9.22 -11.99
CA PHE A 326 17.99 7.81 -11.91
C PHE A 326 17.85 7.28 -10.49
N GLN A 327 17.39 6.05 -10.37
CA GLN A 327 17.27 5.35 -9.10
C GLN A 327 17.66 3.88 -9.31
N GLY A 328 18.37 3.30 -8.35
CA GLY A 328 18.74 1.88 -8.44
C GLY A 328 19.91 1.52 -7.54
N TYR A 329 20.19 0.22 -7.46
CA TYR A 329 21.23 -0.30 -6.57
C TYR A 329 22.64 0.14 -6.98
N TYR A 330 22.81 0.60 -8.22
CA TYR A 330 24.04 1.25 -8.66
C TYR A 330 24.36 2.49 -7.81
N PHE A 331 23.34 3.25 -7.38
CA PHE A 331 23.51 4.49 -6.60
C PHE A 331 23.33 4.28 -5.10
N GLY A 332 22.44 3.37 -4.70
CA GLY A 332 22.20 3.04 -3.31
C GLY A 332 21.01 2.12 -3.14
N LYS A 333 21.15 1.14 -2.23
CA LYS A 333 20.03 0.28 -1.82
C LYS A 333 19.13 1.02 -0.83
N PRO A 334 17.83 0.70 -0.77
CA PRO A 334 16.96 1.13 0.33
C PRO A 334 17.61 0.85 1.69
N GLY A 335 17.76 1.88 2.52
CA GLY A 335 18.35 1.76 3.85
C GLY A 335 17.50 2.44 4.93
N PRO A 336 17.65 2.10 6.21
CA PRO A 336 16.90 2.71 7.31
C PRO A 336 17.33 4.16 7.64
N VAL A 337 18.37 4.65 6.97
CA VAL A 337 18.91 6.01 7.09
C VAL A 337 19.13 6.55 5.67
N PRO A 338 18.82 7.82 5.39
CA PRO A 338 19.12 8.42 4.09
C PRO A 338 20.63 8.41 3.85
N VAL A 339 21.05 7.84 2.73
CA VAL A 339 22.45 7.85 2.26
C VAL A 339 22.57 8.76 1.05
N LEU A 340 23.69 9.47 0.93
CA LEU A 340 24.01 10.15 -0.32
C LEU A 340 24.58 9.11 -1.30
N ALA A 341 24.26 9.26 -2.59
CA ALA A 341 24.90 8.45 -3.62
C ALA A 341 26.38 8.85 -3.77
N GLU A 342 27.30 7.92 -3.57
CA GLU A 342 28.76 8.15 -3.59
C GLU A 342 29.45 7.58 -4.84
N VAL A 343 28.84 7.72 -6.02
CA VAL A 343 29.44 7.19 -7.26
C VAL A 343 30.10 8.30 -8.07
N GLN A 344 31.40 8.15 -8.36
CA GLN A 344 32.06 8.88 -9.45
C GLN A 344 31.84 8.10 -10.74
N ILE A 345 31.12 8.68 -11.71
CA ILE A 345 30.99 8.08 -13.04
C ILE A 345 32.34 8.29 -13.74
N LYS A 346 33.05 7.18 -14.02
CA LYS A 346 34.32 7.19 -14.77
C LYS A 346 34.11 7.06 -16.26
#